data_AF-A0A7Z9XQX9-F1
#
_entry.id   AF-A0A7Z9XQX9-F1
#
_cell.length_a   1.000
_cell.length_b   1.000
_cell.length_c   1.000
_cell.angle_alpha   90.00
_cell.angle_beta   90.00
_cell.angle_gamma   90.00
#
_symmetry.space_group_name_H-M   'P 1'
#
loop_
_entity.id
_entity.type
_entity.pdbx_description
1 polymer ?
#
loop_
_entity_poly.entity_id
_entity_poly.type
_entity_poly.pdbx_seq_one_letter_code
_entity_poly.pdbx_strand_id
1 'polypeptide(L)'
;EKGGHQIHHNRFIDNFVDAMGSTTDTSRLNHWEGNYWDSYSGFDLNNDNIGDQPHRVYLYADNIWMERPMARFYRGTPALSLIDFVERLIPSSEPDLMYADSKPLMAPPIQKNTP
;
A
#
# COMPACT_ATOMS: atom_id res chain seq x y z
N GLU A 1 21.39 9.70 6.68
CA GLU A 1 21.52 8.25 6.40
C GLU A 1 20.68 7.93 5.18
N LYS A 2 21.14 7.07 4.26
CA LYS A 2 20.28 6.57 3.16
C LYS A 2 19.28 5.60 3.78
N GLY A 3 18.16 6.14 4.26
CA GLY A 3 17.13 5.46 5.02
C GLY A 3 16.41 4.43 4.16
N GLY A 4 16.51 3.17 4.57
CA GLY A 4 15.64 2.09 4.14
C GLY A 4 15.24 1.30 5.38
N HIS A 5 13.94 1.16 5.61
CA HIS A 5 13.39 0.32 6.68
C HIS A 5 13.18 -1.11 6.19
N GLN A 6 13.34 -2.09 7.08
CA GLN A 6 12.92 -3.47 6.82
C GLN A 6 11.48 -3.64 7.29
N ILE A 7 10.58 -3.98 6.38
CA ILE A 7 9.14 -4.09 6.64
C ILE A 7 8.72 -5.51 6.24
N HIS A 8 8.61 -6.37 7.24
CA HIS A 8 8.30 -7.78 7.05
C HIS A 8 7.36 -8.31 8.13
N HIS A 9 6.57 -9.34 7.82
CA HIS A 9 5.68 -10.02 8.77
C HIS A 9 4.63 -9.10 9.44
N ASN A 10 4.22 -8.02 8.75
CA ASN A 10 3.13 -7.16 9.20
C ASN A 10 1.77 -7.65 8.70
N ARG A 11 0.71 -7.11 9.29
CA ARG A 11 -0.68 -7.32 8.88
C ARG A 11 -1.29 -5.97 8.51
N PHE A 12 -1.53 -5.76 7.22
CA PHE A 12 -2.24 -4.60 6.69
C PHE A 12 -3.68 -5.04 6.43
N ILE A 13 -4.60 -4.57 7.26
CA ILE A 13 -6.02 -4.97 7.27
C ILE A 13 -6.86 -3.72 7.46
N ASP A 14 -7.88 -3.54 6.62
CA ASP A 14 -8.82 -2.41 6.61
C ASP A 14 -8.12 -1.04 6.52
N ASN A 15 -6.96 -1.01 5.87
CA ASN A 15 -6.19 0.20 5.68
C ASN A 15 -6.74 1.02 4.51
N PHE A 16 -6.96 2.32 4.72
CA PHE A 16 -7.35 3.24 3.65
C PHE A 16 -6.20 3.46 2.64
N VAL A 17 -4.97 3.51 3.15
CA VAL A 17 -3.74 3.45 2.35
C VAL A 17 -2.86 2.45 3.08
N ASP A 18 -2.52 1.36 2.38
CA ASP A 18 -1.79 0.20 2.88
C ASP A 18 -0.57 0.61 3.72
N ALA A 19 0.34 1.41 3.16
CA ALA A 19 1.38 2.10 3.90
C ALA A 19 1.82 3.37 3.14
N MET A 20 2.25 4.39 3.88
CA MET A 20 2.80 5.61 3.30
C MET A 20 4.22 5.83 3.82
N GLY A 21 5.18 6.00 2.92
CA GLY A 21 6.45 6.64 3.23
C GLY A 21 6.36 8.16 3.02
N SER A 22 7.38 8.89 3.48
CA SER A 22 7.43 10.36 3.40
C SER A 22 7.51 10.88 1.97
N THR A 23 8.09 10.10 1.05
CA THR A 23 8.14 10.35 -0.40
C THR A 23 8.14 9.02 -1.17
N THR A 24 7.83 9.03 -2.47
CA THR A 24 7.99 7.83 -3.33
C THR A 24 9.42 7.32 -3.30
N ASP A 25 10.40 8.21 -3.39
CA ASP A 25 11.82 7.85 -3.42
C ASP A 25 12.27 7.16 -2.13
N THR A 26 11.82 7.62 -0.97
CA THR A 26 12.15 6.98 0.31
C THR A 26 11.40 5.67 0.51
N SER A 27 10.18 5.56 -0.01
CA SER A 27 9.38 4.32 0.05
C SER A 27 10.01 3.19 -0.77
N ARG A 28 10.65 3.53 -1.89
CA ARG A 28 11.42 2.59 -2.73
C ARG A 28 12.72 2.09 -2.10
N LEU A 29 13.25 2.82 -1.12
CA LEU A 29 14.45 2.40 -0.38
C LEU A 29 14.13 1.37 0.72
N ASN A 30 12.85 1.24 1.10
CA ASN A 30 12.42 0.25 2.07
C ASN A 30 12.40 -1.16 1.45
N HIS A 31 12.77 -2.16 2.26
CA HIS A 31 12.68 -3.57 1.88
C HIS A 31 11.35 -4.14 2.37
N TRP A 32 10.46 -4.49 1.43
CA TRP A 32 9.14 -5.06 1.69
C TRP A 32 9.12 -6.54 1.31
N GLU A 33 8.93 -7.40 2.30
CA GLU A 33 8.89 -8.85 2.08
C GLU A 33 8.08 -9.56 3.17
N GLY A 34 7.20 -10.48 2.79
CA GLY A 34 6.55 -11.36 3.77
C GLY A 34 5.51 -10.66 4.62
N ASN A 35 4.81 -9.66 4.09
CA ASN A 35 3.68 -9.04 4.79
C ASN A 35 2.35 -9.63 4.30
N TYR A 36 1.35 -9.62 5.18
CA TYR A 36 -0.02 -9.94 4.81
C TYR A 36 -0.78 -8.66 4.47
N TRP A 37 -1.47 -8.67 3.33
CA TRP A 37 -2.31 -7.58 2.84
C TRP A 37 -3.70 -8.15 2.55
N ASP A 38 -4.73 -7.62 3.20
CA ASP A 38 -6.11 -7.98 2.91
C ASP A 38 -6.56 -7.60 1.48
N SER A 39 -5.89 -6.61 0.90
CA SER A 39 -6.07 -6.15 -0.48
C SER A 39 -5.34 -7.02 -1.53
N TYR A 40 -4.47 -7.95 -1.10
CA TYR A 40 -3.74 -8.80 -2.04
C TYR A 40 -4.69 -9.80 -2.73
N SER A 41 -4.63 -9.84 -4.06
CA SER A 41 -5.53 -10.63 -4.91
C SER A 41 -4.79 -11.58 -5.86
N GLY A 42 -3.50 -11.83 -5.60
CA GLY A 42 -2.72 -12.81 -6.37
C GLY A 42 -3.04 -14.25 -6.01
N PHE A 43 -2.35 -15.17 -6.69
CA PHE A 43 -2.52 -16.61 -6.53
C PHE A 43 -1.28 -17.21 -5.88
N ASP A 44 -1.48 -18.33 -5.20
CA ASP A 44 -0.43 -19.24 -4.74
C ASP A 44 -0.70 -20.60 -5.39
N LEU A 45 0.05 -20.91 -6.45
CA LEU A 45 -0.09 -22.15 -7.22
C LEU A 45 0.78 -23.28 -6.64
N ASN A 46 1.84 -22.94 -5.91
CA ASN A 46 2.79 -23.90 -5.37
C ASN A 46 2.43 -24.36 -3.94
N ASN A 47 1.44 -23.71 -3.32
CA ASN A 47 0.94 -23.90 -1.95
C ASN A 47 1.99 -23.69 -0.85
N ASP A 48 2.89 -22.72 -1.00
CA ASP A 48 3.88 -22.34 0.01
C ASP A 48 3.41 -21.20 0.94
N ASN A 49 2.16 -20.75 0.80
CA ASN A 49 1.53 -19.64 1.51
C ASN A 49 2.14 -18.25 1.18
N ILE A 50 2.90 -18.16 0.09
CA ILE A 50 3.42 -16.93 -0.49
C ILE A 50 2.75 -16.73 -1.86
N GLY A 51 2.32 -15.51 -2.14
CA GLY A 51 1.76 -15.18 -3.43
C GLY A 51 2.81 -15.20 -4.54
N ASP A 52 2.47 -15.81 -5.68
CA ASP A 52 3.34 -15.95 -6.85
C ASP A 52 3.60 -14.61 -7.57
N GLN A 53 2.82 -13.57 -7.24
CA GLN A 53 2.95 -12.23 -7.81
C GLN A 53 3.22 -11.20 -6.71
N PRO A 54 4.10 -10.20 -6.96
CA PRO A 54 4.33 -9.13 -5.99
C PRO A 54 3.05 -8.33 -5.69
N HIS A 55 2.84 -7.96 -4.43
CA HIS A 55 1.83 -6.95 -4.08
C HIS A 55 2.38 -5.56 -4.42
N ARG A 56 1.77 -4.85 -5.37
CA ARG A 56 2.25 -3.55 -5.85
C ARG A 56 1.33 -2.45 -5.38
N VAL A 57 1.90 -1.45 -4.72
CA VAL A 57 1.18 -0.26 -4.29
C VAL A 57 1.60 0.91 -5.17
N TYR A 58 0.61 1.53 -5.81
CA TYR A 58 0.82 2.64 -6.72
C TYR A 58 0.36 3.95 -6.10
N LEU A 59 1.12 5.01 -6.41
CA LEU A 59 0.80 6.38 -6.07
C LEU A 59 0.18 7.07 -7.29
N TYR A 60 -1.03 7.57 -7.12
CA TYR A 60 -1.68 8.43 -8.10
C TYR A 60 -1.24 9.88 -7.85
N ALA A 61 -0.96 10.63 -8.92
CA ALA A 61 -0.43 11.99 -8.80
C ALA A 61 -1.42 12.95 -8.11
N ASP A 62 -2.71 12.63 -8.14
CA ASP A 62 -3.80 13.50 -7.67
C ASP A 62 -4.15 13.31 -6.18
N ASN A 63 -3.33 12.62 -5.39
CA ASN A 63 -3.67 12.31 -3.99
C ASN A 63 -3.58 13.53 -3.05
N ILE A 64 -4.65 14.33 -2.98
CA ILE A 64 -4.77 15.55 -2.16
C ILE A 64 -4.44 15.32 -0.68
N TRP A 65 -4.74 14.14 -0.12
CA TRP A 65 -4.45 13.83 1.29
C TRP A 65 -2.96 13.70 1.61
N MET A 66 -2.11 13.44 0.61
CA MET A 66 -0.65 13.41 0.81
C MET A 66 -0.08 14.82 0.85
N GLU A 67 -0.55 15.70 -0.02
CA GLU A 67 -0.15 17.12 -0.03
C GLU A 67 -0.78 17.91 1.13
N ARG A 68 -2.01 17.56 1.49
CA ARG A 68 -2.82 18.22 2.53
C ARG A 68 -3.33 17.16 3.51
N PRO A 69 -2.57 16.84 4.57
CA PRO A 69 -2.99 15.85 5.57
C PRO A 69 -4.36 16.15 6.19
N MET A 70 -4.74 17.43 6.30
CA MET A 70 -6.06 17.86 6.78
C MET A 70 -7.22 17.39 5.89
N ALA A 71 -6.98 17.14 4.59
CA ALA A 71 -8.01 16.64 3.67
C ALA A 71 -8.52 15.25 4.09
N ARG A 72 -7.73 14.47 4.85
CA ARG A 72 -8.15 13.17 5.42
C ARG A 72 -9.34 13.30 6.38
N PHE A 73 -9.61 14.49 6.92
CA PHE A 73 -10.77 14.75 7.76
C PHE A 73 -12.09 14.67 6.97
N TYR A 74 -12.10 15.10 5.71
CA TYR A 74 -13.30 15.13 4.87
C TYR A 74 -13.63 13.78 4.22
N ARG A 75 -13.01 12.69 4.71
CA ARG A 75 -13.27 11.34 4.22
C ARG A 75 -14.72 10.93 4.49
N GLY A 76 -15.33 10.27 3.50
CA GLY A 76 -16.74 9.85 3.54
C GLY A 76 -17.75 10.99 3.30
N THR A 77 -17.28 12.20 2.99
CA THR A 77 -18.18 13.30 2.61
C THR A 77 -18.46 13.28 1.11
N PRO A 78 -19.65 13.72 0.66
CA PRO A 78 -19.97 13.83 -0.77
C PRO A 78 -19.00 14.73 -1.55
N ALA A 79 -18.43 15.74 -0.89
CA ALA A 79 -17.49 16.66 -1.51
C ALA A 79 -16.20 15.95 -1.95
N LEU A 80 -15.62 15.12 -1.08
CA LEU A 80 -14.40 14.38 -1.43
C LEU A 80 -14.70 13.29 -2.47
N SER A 81 -15.84 12.60 -2.37
CA SER A 81 -16.25 11.60 -3.37
C SER A 81 -16.45 12.20 -4.77
N LEU A 82 -16.90 13.45 -4.87
CA LEU A 82 -17.02 14.14 -6.14
C LEU A 82 -15.65 14.49 -6.74
N ILE A 83 -14.69 14.89 -5.91
CA ILE A 83 -13.31 15.15 -6.35
C ILE A 83 -12.68 13.85 -6.86
N ASP A 84 -12.74 12.76 -6.10
CA ASP A 84 -12.22 11.44 -6.51
C ASP A 84 -12.85 10.97 -7.84
N PHE A 85 -14.14 11.25 -8.05
CA PHE A 85 -14.83 10.91 -9.30
C PHE A 85 -14.31 11.73 -10.49
N VAL A 86 -14.08 13.02 -10.30
CA VAL A 86 -13.54 13.90 -11.34
C VAL A 86 -12.09 13.54 -11.67
N GLU A 87 -11.25 13.26 -10.68
CA GLU A 87 -9.85 12.84 -10.87
C GLU A 87 -9.74 11.59 -11.74
N ARG A 88 -10.60 10.60 -11.54
CA ARG A 88 -10.65 9.38 -12.38
C ARG A 88 -10.99 9.62 -13.86
N LEU A 89 -11.54 10.79 -14.19
CA LEU A 89 -11.90 11.18 -15.56
C LEU A 89 -10.80 12.01 -16.25
N ILE A 90 -9.79 12.48 -15.52
CA ILE A 90 -8.71 13.29 -16.08
C ILE A 90 -7.65 12.37 -16.73
N PRO A 91 -7.33 12.53 -18.02
CA PRO A 91 -6.50 11.56 -18.76
C PRO A 91 -5.01 11.47 -18.40
N SER A 92 -4.51 12.25 -17.44
CA SER A 92 -3.07 12.42 -17.26
C SER A 92 -2.63 12.11 -15.83
N SER A 93 -2.38 10.83 -15.55
CA SER A 93 -1.44 10.34 -14.53
C SER A 93 -1.35 8.82 -14.58
N GLU A 94 -0.41 8.28 -15.35
CA GLU A 94 0.01 6.89 -15.07
C GLU A 94 0.52 6.84 -13.63
N PRO A 95 0.01 5.92 -12.80
CA PRO A 95 0.33 5.95 -11.38
C PRO A 95 1.76 5.43 -11.14
N ASP A 96 2.50 6.12 -10.28
CA ASP A 96 3.88 5.79 -10.01
C ASP A 96 3.97 4.60 -9.05
N LEU A 97 4.82 3.62 -9.33
CA LEU A 97 4.98 2.47 -8.42
C LEU A 97 5.69 2.93 -7.14
N MET A 98 4.96 2.97 -6.02
CA MET A 98 5.47 3.47 -4.76
C MET A 98 6.39 2.46 -4.08
N TYR A 99 5.93 1.21 -3.97
CA TYR A 99 6.70 0.07 -3.49
C TYR A 99 6.03 -1.24 -3.91
N ALA A 100 6.74 -2.35 -3.73
CA ALA A 100 6.20 -3.67 -3.95
C ALA A 100 6.71 -4.64 -2.87
N ASP A 101 5.80 -5.45 -2.30
CA ASP A 101 6.16 -6.62 -1.51
C ASP A 101 6.44 -7.77 -2.47
N SER A 102 7.68 -8.27 -2.45
CA SER A 102 8.11 -9.34 -3.35
C SER A 102 7.59 -10.73 -2.99
N LYS A 103 7.15 -10.93 -1.74
CA LYS A 103 6.66 -12.21 -1.22
C LYS A 103 5.45 -11.97 -0.29
N PRO A 104 4.32 -11.50 -0.82
CA PRO A 104 3.13 -11.27 0.00
C PRO A 104 2.63 -12.60 0.59
N LEU A 105 2.20 -12.59 1.84
CA LEU A 105 1.64 -13.77 2.50
C LEU A 105 0.18 -13.95 2.12
N MET A 106 -0.23 -15.20 1.82
CA MET A 106 -1.63 -15.55 1.54
C MET A 106 -2.52 -15.52 2.79
N ALA A 107 -1.93 -15.69 3.96
CA ALA A 107 -2.61 -15.65 5.25
C ALA A 107 -1.84 -14.80 6.28
N PRO A 108 -2.52 -14.25 7.30
CA PRO A 108 -1.89 -13.44 8.32
C PRO A 108 -0.77 -14.22 9.06
N PRO A 109 0.41 -13.62 9.29
CA PRO A 109 1.46 -14.26 10.07
C PRO A 109 0.99 -14.53 11.50
N ILE A 110 1.30 -15.72 12.01
CA ILE A 110 1.01 -16.11 13.39
C ILE A 110 1.87 -15.25 14.31
N GLN A 111 1.25 -14.37 15.11
CA GLN A 111 1.97 -13.68 16.17
C GLN A 111 2.42 -14.71 17.21
N LYS A 112 3.73 -14.97 17.26
CA LYS A 112 4.31 -15.68 18.41
C LYS A 112 4.27 -14.71 19.59
N ASN A 113 3.24 -14.85 20.42
CA ASN A 113 3.23 -14.25 21.75
C ASN A 113 4.37 -14.89 22.54
N THR A 114 5.55 -14.27 22.51
CA THR A 114 6.64 -14.65 23.40
C THR A 114 6.30 -14.03 24.76
N PRO A 115 6.21 -14.84 25.84
CA PRO A 115 5.92 -14.33 27.18
C PRO A 115 7.05 -13.44 27.72
#